data_AF-A0A7X2MGZ8-F1
#
_entry.id   AF-A0A7X2MGZ8-F1
#
_cell.length_a   1.000
_cell.length_b   1.000
_cell.length_c   1.000
_cell.angle_alpha   90.00
_cell.angle_beta   90.00
_cell.angle_gamma   90.00
#
_symmetry.space_group_name_H-M   'P 1'
#
loop_
_entity.id
_entity.type
_entity.pdbx_description
1 polymer ?
#
loop_
_entity_poly.entity_id
_entity_poly.type
_entity_poly.pdbx_seq_one_letter_code
_entity_poly.pdbx_strand_id
1 'polypeptide(L)'
;MKKLIKKSEPILGLGESIIVLAIILGILGFLIIGQHQEPQAPLLIAFVVLMVYGRLRGFTWDTIIDGMRTGLRAGVDPLVIFLTIGVLIATWIFSGTIPTVMFWGFKIISIQFFLPTVFLVCTLVGIACGSSFTSVSTMGIAFIGIGTT
;
A
#
# COMPACT_ATOMS: atom_id res chain seq x y z
N MET A 1 45.74 7.65 6.39
CA MET A 1 44.80 8.23 7.38
C MET A 1 43.53 7.39 7.40
N LYS A 2 43.26 6.77 8.56
CA LYS A 2 42.00 6.11 9.02
C LYS A 2 41.19 5.30 8.00
N LYS A 3 41.50 3.98 7.92
CA LYS A 3 40.48 2.94 7.70
C LYS A 3 39.39 3.15 8.75
N LEU A 4 38.25 3.72 8.36
CA LEU A 4 37.06 3.81 9.20
C LEU A 4 36.62 2.37 9.50
N ILE A 5 36.75 1.99 10.76
CA ILE A 5 36.30 0.71 11.31
C ILE A 5 34.78 0.65 11.05
N LYS A 6 34.37 -0.02 9.97
CA LYS A 6 32.98 -0.38 9.71
C LYS A 6 32.59 -1.36 10.81
N LYS A 7 32.02 -0.82 11.89
CA LYS A 7 31.47 -1.61 13.01
C LYS A 7 30.53 -2.64 12.39
N SER A 8 30.80 -3.92 12.63
CA SER A 8 29.96 -5.02 12.16
C SER A 8 28.53 -4.74 12.61
N GLU A 9 27.64 -4.52 11.66
CA GLU A 9 26.24 -4.25 11.96
C GLU A 9 25.66 -5.49 12.64
N PRO A 10 24.81 -5.33 13.67
CA PRO A 10 24.21 -6.46 14.35
C PRO A 10 23.33 -7.22 13.36
N ILE A 11 23.67 -8.47 13.10
CA ILE A 11 22.83 -9.37 12.32
C ILE A 11 21.56 -9.70 13.11
N LEU A 12 20.40 -9.40 12.54
CA LEU A 12 19.13 -9.80 13.11
C LEU A 12 18.92 -11.29 12.83
N GLY A 13 18.75 -12.09 13.88
CA GLY A 13 18.27 -13.46 13.73
C GLY A 13 16.84 -13.47 13.21
N LEU A 14 16.45 -14.52 12.48
CA LEU A 14 15.10 -14.66 11.91
C LEU A 14 14.00 -14.45 12.98
N GLY A 15 14.21 -14.97 14.19
CA GLY A 15 13.28 -14.82 15.32
C GLY A 15 13.12 -13.37 15.79
N GLU A 16 14.21 -12.60 15.86
CA GLU A 16 14.16 -11.18 16.23
C GLU A 16 13.41 -10.36 15.17
N SER A 17 13.64 -10.63 13.89
CA SER A 17 12.94 -9.96 12.79
C SER A 17 11.43 -10.24 12.83
N ILE A 18 11.03 -11.47 13.12
CA ILE A 18 9.60 -11.84 13.26
C ILE A 18 8.98 -11.14 14.46
N ILE A 19 9.69 -11.06 15.60
CA ILE A 19 9.19 -10.36 16.79
C ILE A 19 8.99 -8.87 16.51
N VAL A 20 9.96 -8.21 15.88
CA VAL A 20 9.86 -6.78 15.52
C VAL A 20 8.69 -6.55 14.57
N LEU A 21 8.53 -7.42 13.55
CA LEU A 21 7.39 -7.35 12.63
C LEU A 21 6.06 -7.52 13.36
N ALA A 22 5.96 -8.50 14.26
CA ALA A 22 4.74 -8.77 15.03
C ALA A 22 4.39 -7.59 15.95
N ILE A 23 5.38 -6.95 16.58
CA ILE A 23 5.18 -5.75 17.41
C ILE A 23 4.65 -4.60 16.54
N ILE A 24 5.25 -4.34 15.39
CA ILE A 24 4.81 -3.26 14.48
C ILE A 24 3.38 -3.51 14.00
N LEU A 25 3.07 -4.74 13.56
CA LEU A 25 1.72 -5.11 13.15
C LEU A 25 0.72 -5.03 14.31
N GLY A 26 1.13 -5.38 15.53
CA GLY A 26 0.33 -5.24 16.74
C GLY A 26 0.01 -3.78 17.07
N ILE A 27 0.99 -2.89 16.99
CA ILE A 27 0.81 -1.43 17.17
C ILE A 27 -0.17 -0.90 16.13
N LEU A 28 0.05 -1.22 14.85
CA LEU A 28 -0.83 -0.80 13.76
C LEU A 28 -2.26 -1.33 13.94
N GLY A 29 -2.41 -2.63 14.20
CA GLY A 29 -3.71 -3.27 14.40
C GLY A 29 -4.46 -2.70 15.60
N PHE A 30 -3.78 -2.52 16.74
CA PHE A 30 -4.41 -1.98 17.95
C PHE A 30 -4.88 -0.54 17.76
N LEU A 31 -4.04 0.33 17.19
CA LEU A 31 -4.41 1.74 17.03
C LEU A 31 -5.47 1.95 15.93
N ILE A 32 -5.43 1.18 14.85
CA ILE A 32 -6.39 1.33 13.75
C ILE A 32 -7.74 0.66 14.10
N ILE A 33 -7.73 -0.58 14.58
CA ILE A 33 -8.98 -1.34 14.83
C ILE A 33 -9.55 -0.99 16.20
N GLY A 34 -8.70 -0.86 17.23
CA GLY A 34 -9.14 -0.63 18.60
C GLY A 34 -9.45 0.84 18.89
N GLN A 35 -8.63 1.76 18.40
CA GLN A 35 -8.77 3.20 18.67
C GLN A 35 -9.33 4.00 17.49
N HIS A 36 -9.68 3.34 16.38
CA HIS A 36 -10.20 3.97 15.16
C HIS A 36 -9.39 5.18 14.69
N GLN A 37 -8.07 5.17 14.95
CA GLN A 37 -7.19 6.25 14.55
C GLN A 37 -6.92 6.18 13.05
N GLU A 38 -6.80 7.36 12.43
CA GLU A 38 -6.40 7.47 11.02
C GLU A 38 -5.03 6.83 10.82
N PRO A 39 -4.78 6.04 9.76
CA PRO A 39 -3.55 5.29 9.60
C PRO A 39 -2.26 6.13 9.61
N GLN A 40 -2.31 7.44 9.35
CA GLN A 40 -1.12 8.30 9.38
C GLN A 40 -0.45 8.34 10.75
N ALA A 41 -1.23 8.47 11.84
CA ALA A 41 -0.67 8.60 13.19
C ALA A 41 -0.04 7.28 13.70
N PRO A 42 -0.70 6.11 13.60
CA PRO A 42 -0.12 4.82 13.98
C PRO A 42 1.13 4.47 13.17
N LEU A 43 1.15 4.81 11.87
CA LEU A 43 2.31 4.57 11.01
C LEU A 43 3.53 5.38 11.48
N LEU A 44 3.32 6.66 11.82
CA LEU A 44 4.37 7.53 12.36
C LEU A 44 4.89 7.00 13.70
N ILE A 45 4.01 6.57 14.60
CA ILE A 45 4.39 5.98 15.89
C ILE A 45 5.20 4.71 15.68
N ALA A 46 4.74 3.78 14.83
CA ALA A 46 5.45 2.55 14.53
C ALA A 46 6.83 2.82 13.92
N PHE A 47 6.94 3.85 13.07
CA PHE A 47 8.20 4.27 12.47
C PHE A 47 9.19 4.82 13.51
N VAL A 48 8.72 5.65 14.44
CA VAL A 48 9.54 6.15 15.56
C VAL A 48 9.99 5.01 16.46
N VAL A 49 9.10 4.08 16.79
CA VAL A 49 9.44 2.89 17.60
C VAL A 49 10.50 2.05 16.91
N LEU A 50 10.37 1.81 15.60
CA LEU A 50 11.36 1.06 14.81
C LEU A 50 12.72 1.79 14.77
N MET A 51 12.71 3.12 14.62
CA MET A 51 13.93 3.94 14.63
C MET A 51 14.66 3.86 16.00
N VAL A 52 13.91 3.97 17.09
CA VAL A 52 14.43 3.83 18.46
C VAL A 52 14.97 2.43 18.69
N TYR A 53 14.23 1.39 18.29
CA TYR A 53 14.67 -0.01 18.40
C TYR A 53 15.98 -0.26 17.61
N GLY A 54 16.06 0.22 16.37
CA GLY A 54 17.28 0.12 15.56
C GLY A 54 18.48 0.81 16.22
N ARG A 55 18.26 1.97 16.84
CA ARG A 55 19.31 2.69 17.56
C ARG A 55 19.76 1.98 18.84
N LEU A 56 18.84 1.36 19.58
CA LEU A 56 19.14 0.55 20.78
C LEU A 56 19.93 -0.71 20.43
N ARG A 57 19.62 -1.35 19.29
CA ARG A 57 20.39 -2.50 18.78
C ARG A 57 21.80 -2.13 18.33
N GLY A 58 22.09 -0.85 18.13
CA GLY A 58 23.43 -0.36 17.80
C GLY A 58 23.68 -0.21 16.30
N PHE A 59 22.63 -0.18 15.48
CA PHE A 59 22.73 0.24 14.08
C PHE A 59 23.23 1.68 13.97
N THR A 60 23.98 1.98 12.93
CA THR A 60 24.44 3.35 12.67
C THR A 60 23.28 4.19 12.14
N TRP A 61 23.34 5.50 12.36
CA TRP A 61 22.35 6.43 11.81
C TRP A 61 22.30 6.37 10.28
N ASP A 62 23.45 6.16 9.63
CA ASP A 62 23.54 6.04 8.18
C ASP A 62 22.74 4.81 7.67
N THR A 63 22.87 3.66 8.36
CA THR A 63 22.11 2.44 8.03
C THR A 63 20.60 2.66 8.16
N ILE A 64 20.17 3.31 9.24
CA ILE A 64 18.75 3.60 9.48
C ILE A 64 18.22 4.52 8.37
N ILE A 65 18.95 5.58 8.03
CA ILE A 65 18.57 6.53 6.98
C ILE A 65 18.54 5.87 5.60
N ASP A 66 19.50 5.00 5.30
CA ASP A 66 19.53 4.28 4.03
C ASP A 66 18.36 3.28 3.90
N GLY A 67 17.99 2.62 5.01
CA GLY A 67 16.78 1.82 5.11
C GLY A 67 15.51 2.64 4.84
N MET A 68 15.41 3.83 5.44
CA MET A 68 14.30 4.76 5.19
C MET A 68 14.22 5.20 3.72
N ARG A 69 15.37 5.54 3.11
CA ARG A 69 15.44 5.92 1.69
C ARG A 69 15.01 4.80 0.77
N THR A 70 15.43 3.56 1.07
CA THR A 70 15.06 2.38 0.30
C THR A 70 13.56 2.12 0.39
N GLY A 71 12.99 2.22 1.60
CA GLY A 71 11.53 2.12 1.80
C GLY A 71 10.76 3.19 1.05
N LEU A 72 11.24 4.45 1.07
CA LEU A 72 10.60 5.54 0.35
C LEU A 72 10.65 5.33 -1.17
N ARG A 73 11.80 4.91 -1.72
CA ARG A 73 11.97 4.64 -3.16
C ARG A 73 10.97 3.62 -3.69
N ALA A 74 10.69 2.58 -2.93
CA ALA A 74 9.69 1.57 -3.31
C ALA A 74 8.27 2.14 -3.46
N GLY A 75 7.96 3.27 -2.79
CA GLY A 75 6.65 3.94 -2.87
C GLY A 75 6.55 5.02 -3.96
N VAL A 76 7.66 5.48 -4.52
CA VAL A 76 7.66 6.57 -5.51
C VAL A 76 7.04 6.12 -6.84
N ASP A 77 7.41 4.95 -7.34
CA ASP A 77 6.92 4.48 -8.65
C ASP A 77 5.40 4.30 -8.67
N PRO A 78 4.76 3.63 -7.68
CA PRO A 78 3.31 3.54 -7.62
C PRO A 78 2.62 4.91 -7.45
N LEU A 79 3.23 5.84 -6.70
CA LEU A 79 2.66 7.17 -6.46
C LEU A 79 2.45 7.93 -7.78
N VAL A 80 3.44 7.91 -8.67
CA VAL A 80 3.35 8.57 -9.99
C VAL A 80 2.26 7.91 -10.86
N ILE A 81 2.13 6.59 -10.78
CA ILE A 81 1.08 5.84 -11.50
C ILE A 81 -0.31 6.24 -10.99
N PHE A 82 -0.54 6.29 -9.67
CA PHE A 82 -1.85 6.70 -9.14
C PHE A 82 -2.21 8.14 -9.46
N LEU A 83 -1.23 9.05 -9.45
CA LEU A 83 -1.46 10.43 -9.87
C LEU A 83 -1.96 10.50 -11.31
N THR A 84 -1.29 9.76 -12.20
CA THR A 84 -1.65 9.71 -13.63
C THR A 84 -3.02 9.09 -13.85
N ILE A 85 -3.33 7.98 -13.17
CA ILE A 85 -4.64 7.33 -13.21
C ILE A 85 -5.72 8.27 -12.66
N GLY A 86 -5.45 9.01 -11.59
CA GLY A 86 -6.38 9.99 -11.05
C GLY A 86 -6.77 11.07 -12.06
N VAL A 87 -5.78 11.62 -12.77
CA VAL A 87 -6.03 12.58 -13.86
C VAL A 87 -6.83 11.92 -14.99
N LEU A 88 -6.47 10.71 -15.40
CA LEU A 88 -7.18 9.97 -16.45
C LEU A 88 -8.66 9.74 -16.09
N ILE A 89 -8.94 9.24 -14.88
CA ILE A 89 -10.30 8.99 -14.41
C ILE A 89 -11.09 10.31 -14.37
N ALA A 90 -10.51 11.38 -13.85
CA ALA A 90 -11.17 12.70 -13.83
C ALA A 90 -11.55 13.18 -15.25
N THR A 91 -10.65 13.03 -16.23
CA THR A 91 -10.94 13.39 -17.62
C THR A 91 -12.03 12.51 -18.25
N TRP A 92 -12.09 11.22 -17.91
CA TRP A 92 -13.10 10.31 -18.43
C TRP A 92 -14.48 10.52 -17.82
N ILE A 93 -14.55 10.95 -16.55
CA ILE A 93 -15.80 11.39 -15.93
C ILE A 93 -16.28 12.66 -16.64
N PHE A 94 -15.41 13.65 -16.85
CA PHE A 94 -15.75 14.90 -17.53
C PHE A 94 -16.19 14.68 -18.99
N SER A 95 -15.53 13.78 -19.71
CA SER A 95 -15.88 13.42 -21.10
C SER A 95 -17.14 12.55 -21.23
N GLY A 96 -17.73 12.09 -20.12
CA GLY A 96 -18.88 11.18 -20.16
C GLY A 96 -18.55 9.74 -20.56
N THR A 97 -17.27 9.40 -20.75
CA THR A 97 -16.82 8.05 -21.12
C THR A 97 -17.17 7.03 -20.04
N ILE A 98 -16.83 7.30 -18.77
CA ILE A 98 -17.16 6.41 -17.65
C ILE A 98 -18.68 6.25 -17.49
N PRO A 99 -19.49 7.32 -17.44
CA PRO A 99 -20.96 7.21 -17.41
C PRO A 99 -21.55 6.37 -18.55
N THR A 100 -21.01 6.51 -19.77
CA THR A 100 -21.46 5.74 -20.93
C THR A 100 -21.14 4.25 -20.77
N VAL A 101 -19.91 3.92 -20.34
CA VAL A 101 -19.50 2.53 -20.08
C VAL A 101 -20.35 1.91 -18.98
N MET A 102 -20.68 2.65 -17.91
CA MET A 102 -21.56 2.17 -16.85
C MET A 102 -22.96 1.86 -17.35
N PHE A 103 -23.57 2.75 -18.14
CA PHE A 103 -24.89 2.52 -18.73
C PHE A 103 -24.97 1.23 -19.55
N TRP A 104 -23.92 0.96 -20.34
CA TRP A 104 -23.84 -0.28 -21.11
C TRP A 104 -23.50 -1.49 -20.24
N GLY A 105 -22.66 -1.34 -19.22
CA GLY A 105 -22.29 -2.40 -18.28
C GLY A 105 -23.50 -2.96 -17.52
N PHE A 106 -24.40 -2.10 -17.05
CA PHE A 106 -25.64 -2.53 -16.39
C PHE A 106 -26.60 -3.29 -17.29
N LYS A 107 -26.56 -3.02 -18.59
CA LYS A 107 -27.41 -3.72 -19.56
C LYS A 107 -26.94 -5.14 -19.84
N ILE A 108 -25.65 -5.42 -19.60
CA ILE A 108 -25.01 -6.71 -19.87
C ILE A 108 -24.96 -7.59 -18.62
N ILE A 109 -24.85 -6.99 -17.42
CA ILE A 109 -24.68 -7.72 -16.16
C ILE A 109 -25.98 -7.74 -15.37
N SER A 110 -26.50 -8.95 -15.08
CA SER A 110 -27.53 -9.14 -14.05
C SER A 110 -26.92 -8.86 -12.67
N ILE A 111 -27.58 -8.01 -11.86
CA ILE A 111 -27.17 -7.61 -10.51
C ILE A 111 -26.82 -8.82 -9.62
N GLN A 112 -27.45 -9.98 -9.85
CA GLN A 112 -27.21 -11.22 -9.12
C GLN A 112 -25.81 -11.83 -9.34
N PHE A 113 -25.19 -11.58 -10.51
CA PHE A 113 -23.86 -12.09 -10.87
C PHE A 113 -22.76 -11.03 -10.81
N PHE A 114 -23.09 -9.80 -10.42
CA PHE A 114 -22.13 -8.70 -10.40
C PHE A 114 -20.91 -9.01 -9.51
N LEU A 115 -21.14 -9.37 -8.26
CA LEU A 115 -20.07 -9.60 -7.28
C LEU A 115 -19.12 -10.76 -7.66
N PRO A 116 -19.59 -11.97 -8.07
CA PRO A 116 -18.70 -13.03 -8.49
C PRO A 116 -17.92 -12.72 -9.77
N THR A 117 -18.51 -12.01 -10.74
CA THR A 117 -17.80 -11.59 -11.96
C THR A 117 -16.71 -10.57 -11.63
N VAL A 118 -17.00 -9.57 -10.79
CA VAL A 118 -16.02 -8.59 -10.31
C VAL A 118 -14.87 -9.26 -9.58
N PHE A 119 -15.16 -10.24 -8.72
CA PHE A 119 -14.14 -10.99 -8.00
C PHE A 119 -13.19 -11.73 -8.96
N LEU A 120 -13.72 -12.41 -9.99
CA LEU A 120 -12.90 -13.11 -10.98
C LEU A 120 -12.05 -12.14 -11.80
N VAL A 121 -12.60 -11.01 -12.24
CA VAL A 121 -11.86 -9.99 -13.00
C VAL A 121 -10.76 -9.37 -12.13
N CYS A 122 -11.07 -8.98 -10.89
CA CYS A 122 -10.07 -8.46 -9.96
C CYS A 122 -8.98 -9.49 -9.64
N THR A 123 -9.31 -10.78 -9.57
CA THR A 123 -8.32 -11.84 -9.37
C THR A 123 -7.39 -11.96 -10.57
N LEU A 124 -7.94 -12.01 -11.79
CA LEU A 124 -7.16 -12.11 -13.03
C LEU A 124 -6.23 -10.90 -13.20
N VAL A 125 -6.77 -9.69 -13.01
CA VAL A 125 -6.00 -8.44 -13.10
C VAL A 125 -4.98 -8.34 -11.97
N GLY A 126 -5.33 -8.79 -10.77
CA GLY A 126 -4.41 -8.84 -9.63
C GLY A 126 -3.20 -9.74 -9.89
N ILE A 127 -3.41 -10.89 -10.51
CA ILE A 127 -2.33 -11.78 -10.94
C ILE A 127 -1.49 -11.13 -12.05
N ALA A 128 -2.13 -10.47 -13.03
CA ALA A 128 -1.44 -9.85 -14.15
C ALA A 128 -0.61 -8.60 -13.76
N CYS A 129 -1.14 -7.77 -12.86
CA CYS A 129 -0.49 -6.53 -12.44
C CYS A 129 0.49 -6.72 -11.27
N GLY A 130 0.44 -7.84 -10.54
CA GLY A 130 1.36 -8.17 -9.45
C GLY A 130 1.29 -7.27 -8.22
N SER A 131 0.39 -6.28 -8.19
CA SER A 131 0.19 -5.33 -7.10
C SER A 131 -1.31 -5.21 -6.78
N SER A 132 -1.64 -5.52 -5.52
CA SER A 132 -3.00 -5.35 -4.99
C SER A 132 -3.45 -3.89 -5.03
N PHE A 133 -2.53 -2.96 -4.75
CA PHE A 133 -2.82 -1.53 -4.71
C PHE A 133 -3.15 -0.96 -6.10
N THR A 134 -2.44 -1.40 -7.14
CA THR A 134 -2.74 -1.01 -8.53
C THR A 134 -4.11 -1.55 -9.00
N SER A 135 -4.45 -2.77 -8.60
CA SER A 135 -5.71 -3.43 -8.99
C SER A 135 -6.94 -2.74 -8.39
N VAL A 136 -6.84 -2.30 -7.13
CA VAL A 136 -7.91 -1.55 -6.45
C VAL A 136 -8.15 -0.19 -7.13
N SER A 137 -7.10 0.51 -7.55
CA SER A 137 -7.26 1.85 -8.15
C SER A 137 -7.85 1.85 -9.56
N THR A 138 -7.54 0.87 -10.41
CA THR A 138 -8.05 0.84 -11.78
C THR A 138 -9.43 0.17 -11.88
N MET A 139 -9.58 -1.02 -11.29
CA MET A 139 -10.82 -1.79 -11.38
C MET A 139 -11.77 -1.51 -10.21
N GLY A 140 -11.25 -1.34 -9.00
CA GLY A 140 -12.07 -1.17 -7.80
C GLY A 140 -12.92 0.10 -7.82
N ILE A 141 -12.36 1.24 -8.21
CA ILE A 141 -13.12 2.51 -8.32
C ILE A 141 -14.23 2.38 -9.37
N ALA A 142 -13.94 1.76 -10.51
CA ALA A 142 -14.94 1.54 -11.57
C ALA A 142 -16.10 0.67 -11.07
N PHE A 143 -15.81 -0.44 -10.37
CA PHE A 143 -16.85 -1.31 -9.84
C PHE A 143 -17.61 -0.70 -8.65
N ILE A 144 -16.97 0.12 -7.81
CA ILE A 144 -17.68 0.87 -6.76
C ILE A 144 -18.67 1.84 -7.39
N GLY A 145 -18.26 2.57 -8.45
CA GLY A 145 -19.18 3.44 -9.19
C GLY A 145 -20.41 2.70 -9.71
N ILE A 146 -20.20 1.51 -10.29
CA ILE A 146 -21.28 0.61 -10.76
C ILE A 146 -22.11 0.03 -9.60
N GLY A 147 -21.52 -0.24 -8.44
CA GLY A 147 -22.27 -0.77 -7.29
C GLY A 147 -23.15 0.26 -6.58
N THR A 148 -22.89 1.56 -6.76
CA THR A 148 -23.59 2.66 -6.06
C THR A 148 -24.75 3.28 -6.83
N THR A 149 -24.90 2.97 -8.12
CA THR A 149 -25.99 3.42 -8.99
C THR A 149 -26.88 2.27 -9.39
#